data_AF-A0A7W8YSU2-F1
#
_entry.id   AF-A0A7W8YSU2-F1
#
_cell.length_a   1.000
_cell.length_b   1.000
_cell.length_c   1.000
_cell.angle_alpha   90.00
_cell.angle_beta   90.00
_cell.angle_gamma   90.00
#
_symmetry.space_group_name_H-M   'P 1'
#
loop_
_entity.id
_entity.type
_entity.pdbx_description
1 polymer ?
#
loop_
_entity_poly.entity_id
_entity_poly.type
_entity_poly.pdbx_seq_one_letter_code
_entity_poly.pdbx_strand_id
1 'polypeptide(L)'
;MLNKITHNLTILAAKKILTTNNAENLGTAKRLVSIIAGAYIFQRGIRCFYKHPVIGLQETFLGGFLMYEAVKGIKDTYPARPTDPSQIRRNQIQGNDPNSSVPAFV
;
A
#
# COMPACT_ATOMS: atom_id res chain seq x y z
N MET A 1 -1.89 -12.88 -30.79
CA MET A 1 -1.26 -13.69 -29.71
C MET A 1 -0.99 -12.92 -28.42
N LEU A 2 -0.51 -11.66 -28.48
CA LEU A 2 -0.23 -10.83 -27.30
C LEU A 2 -1.41 -10.67 -26.32
N ASN A 3 -2.64 -10.47 -26.82
CA ASN A 3 -3.84 -10.38 -25.95
C ASN A 3 -4.11 -11.64 -25.11
N LYS A 4 -3.70 -12.82 -25.57
CA LYS A 4 -3.93 -14.08 -24.85
C LYS A 4 -2.92 -14.27 -23.73
N ILE A 5 -1.69 -13.80 -23.96
CA ILE A 5 -0.60 -13.81 -22.97
C ILE A 5 -0.91 -12.80 -21.86
N THR A 6 -1.32 -11.58 -22.23
CA THR A 6 -1.69 -10.56 -21.24
C THR A 6 -2.87 -11.03 -20.39
N HIS A 7 -3.92 -11.57 -21.00
CA HIS A 7 -5.09 -12.09 -20.29
C HIS A 7 -4.75 -13.22 -19.30
N ASN A 8 -3.89 -14.16 -19.69
CA ASN A 8 -3.46 -15.24 -18.80
C ASN A 8 -2.60 -14.72 -17.63
N LEU A 9 -1.81 -13.66 -17.86
CA LEU A 9 -1.00 -13.01 -16.84
C LEU A 9 -1.87 -12.22 -15.86
N THR A 10 -2.90 -11.53 -16.36
CA THR A 10 -3.90 -10.85 -15.53
C THR A 10 -4.67 -11.84 -14.66
N ILE A 11 -5.08 -12.98 -15.23
CA ILE A 11 -5.74 -14.05 -14.48
C ILE A 11 -4.81 -14.65 -13.44
N LEU A 12 -3.55 -14.94 -13.78
CA LEU A 12 -2.57 -15.46 -12.82
C LEU A 12 -2.30 -14.49 -11.68
N ALA A 13 -2.16 -13.19 -12.00
CA ALA A 13 -1.99 -12.15 -10.99
C ALA A 13 -3.22 -12.04 -10.09
N ALA A 14 -4.43 -11.97 -10.67
CA ALA A 14 -5.68 -11.95 -9.92
C ALA A 14 -5.83 -13.18 -9.02
N LYS A 15 -5.51 -14.37 -9.54
CA LYS A 15 -5.60 -15.62 -8.79
C LYS A 15 -4.61 -15.64 -7.63
N LYS A 16 -3.37 -15.14 -7.83
CA LYS A 16 -2.33 -15.03 -6.79
C LYS A 16 -2.69 -14.02 -5.68
N ILE A 17 -3.36 -12.93 -6.06
CA ILE A 17 -3.91 -11.94 -5.11
C ILE A 17 -5.05 -12.57 -4.29
N LEU A 18 -5.94 -13.33 -4.94
CA LEU A 18 -7.06 -14.03 -4.31
C LEU A 18 -6.65 -15.20 -3.41
N THR A 19 -5.55 -15.89 -3.69
CA THR A 19 -5.04 -16.98 -2.83
C THR A 19 -4.12 -16.49 -1.70
N THR A 20 -3.66 -15.24 -1.75
CA THR A 20 -2.94 -14.57 -0.64
C THR A 20 -3.87 -14.15 0.52
N ASN A 21 -5.15 -14.53 0.45
CA ASN A 21 -6.27 -14.12 1.31
C ASN A 21 -6.30 -14.84 2.68
N ASN A 22 -5.14 -14.98 3.32
CA ASN A 22 -5.05 -15.20 4.78
C ASN A 22 -5.16 -13.83 5.45
N ALA A 23 -5.97 -13.69 6.50
CA ALA A 23 -6.44 -12.41 7.04
C ALA A 23 -5.35 -11.33 7.31
N GLU A 24 -4.12 -11.72 7.67
CA GLU A 24 -2.98 -10.80 7.82
C GLU A 24 -2.43 -10.27 6.48
N ASN A 25 -2.49 -11.09 5.43
CA ASN A 25 -1.96 -10.76 4.10
C ASN A 25 -2.96 -10.00 3.23
N LEU A 26 -4.23 -9.92 3.61
CA LEU A 26 -5.27 -9.16 2.91
C LEU A 26 -4.92 -7.66 2.85
N GLY A 27 -4.40 -7.11 3.96
CA GLY A 27 -3.94 -5.71 4.03
C GLY A 27 -2.78 -5.45 3.08
N THR A 28 -1.82 -6.37 3.02
CA THR A 28 -0.64 -6.29 2.15
C THR A 28 -1.01 -6.41 0.67
N ALA A 29 -1.89 -7.36 0.32
CA ALA A 29 -2.36 -7.55 -1.05
C ALA A 29 -3.18 -6.35 -1.56
N LYS A 30 -4.10 -5.82 -0.74
CA LYS A 30 -4.89 -4.62 -1.07
C LYS A 30 -3.98 -3.42 -1.34
N ARG A 31 -2.92 -3.23 -0.54
CA ARG A 31 -1.92 -2.17 -0.74
C ARG A 31 -1.14 -2.35 -2.03
N LEU A 32 -0.66 -3.56 -2.30
CA LEU A 32 0.09 -3.85 -3.51
C LEU A 32 -0.74 -3.53 -4.76
N VAL A 33 -2.01 -3.96 -4.78
CA VAL A 33 -2.95 -3.64 -5.87
C VAL A 33 -3.19 -2.13 -5.97
N SER A 34 -3.39 -1.44 -4.84
CA SER A 34 -3.59 0.02 -4.82
C SER A 34 -2.38 0.79 -5.35
N ILE A 35 -1.16 0.36 -5.02
CA ILE A 35 0.08 0.95 -5.53
C ILE A 35 0.21 0.76 -7.04
N ILE A 36 -0.02 -0.47 -7.53
CA ILE A 36 0.08 -0.79 -8.96
C ILE A 36 -1.00 -0.05 -9.75
N ALA A 37 -2.25 -0.09 -9.29
CA ALA A 37 -3.36 0.62 -9.93
C ALA A 37 -3.16 2.14 -9.88
N GLY A 38 -2.74 2.68 -8.73
CA GLY A 38 -2.44 4.10 -8.56
C GLY A 38 -1.33 4.57 -9.50
N ALA A 39 -0.22 3.84 -9.58
CA ALA A 39 0.89 4.16 -10.50
C ALA A 39 0.47 4.11 -11.98
N TYR A 40 -0.32 3.11 -12.37
CA TYR A 40 -0.83 2.99 -13.73
C TYR A 40 -1.77 4.15 -14.10
N ILE A 41 -2.73 4.47 -13.23
CA ILE A 41 -3.69 5.56 -13.44
C ILE A 41 -2.96 6.91 -13.44
N PHE A 42 -2.00 7.11 -12.54
CA PHE A 42 -1.18 8.32 -12.48
C PHE A 42 -0.36 8.53 -13.76
N GLN A 43 0.31 7.48 -14.25
CA GLN A 43 1.05 7.51 -15.50
C GLN A 43 0.15 7.80 -16.70
N ARG A 44 -1.06 7.21 -16.71
CA ARG A 44 -2.07 7.47 -17.75
C ARG A 44 -2.54 8.93 -17.71
N GLY A 45 -2.83 9.47 -16.53
CA GLY A 45 -3.25 10.86 -16.34
C GLY A 45 -2.22 11.86 -16.85
N ILE A 46 -0.94 11.66 -16.53
CA ILE A 46 0.17 12.50 -17.04
C ILE A 46 0.23 12.46 -18.57
N ARG A 47 0.07 11.28 -19.18
CA ARG A 47 0.06 11.12 -20.65
C ARG A 47 -1.18 11.74 -21.29
N CYS A 48 -2.34 11.68 -20.64
CA CYS A 48 -3.59 12.26 -21.15
C CYS A 48 -3.68 13.78 -20.93
N PHE A 49 -2.90 14.34 -20.02
CA PHE A 49 -2.91 15.77 -19.68
C PHE A 49 -2.69 16.67 -20.91
N TYR A 50 -1.86 16.24 -21.86
CA TYR A 50 -1.57 17.00 -23.08
C TYR A 50 -2.77 17.09 -24.04
N LYS A 51 -3.70 16.13 -24.01
CA LYS A 51 -4.87 16.08 -24.89
C LYS A 51 -6.16 16.54 -24.21
N HIS A 52 -6.34 16.15 -22.95
CA HIS A 52 -7.52 16.44 -22.15
C HIS A 52 -7.07 16.87 -20.74
N PRO A 53 -6.75 18.16 -20.52
CA PRO A 53 -6.12 18.62 -19.29
C PRO A 53 -7.00 18.40 -18.04
N VAL A 54 -8.32 18.56 -18.17
CA VAL A 54 -9.26 18.32 -17.05
C VAL A 54 -9.32 16.85 -16.66
N ILE A 55 -9.41 15.95 -17.63
CA ILE A 55 -9.46 14.50 -17.40
C ILE A 55 -8.11 14.01 -16.88
N GLY A 56 -7.01 14.50 -17.46
CA GLY A 56 -5.65 14.20 -17.00
C GLY A 56 -5.42 14.62 -15.55
N LEU A 57 -5.89 15.81 -15.15
CA LEU A 57 -5.80 16.28 -13.77
C LEU A 57 -6.55 15.34 -12.81
N GLN A 58 -7.77 14.93 -13.16
CA GLN A 58 -8.57 14.00 -12.35
C GLN A 58 -7.91 12.63 -12.22
N GLU A 59 -7.42 12.05 -13.33
CA GLU A 59 -6.71 10.77 -13.32
C GLU A 59 -5.41 10.85 -12.51
N THR A 60 -4.64 11.92 -12.66
CA THR A 60 -3.42 12.15 -11.87
C THR A 60 -3.74 12.29 -10.39
N PHE A 61 -4.78 13.04 -10.01
CA PHE A 61 -5.18 13.20 -8.62
C PHE A 61 -5.67 11.89 -8.01
N LEU A 62 -6.48 11.12 -8.75
CA LEU A 62 -6.99 9.81 -8.33
C LEU A 62 -5.85 8.80 -8.16
N GLY A 63 -4.93 8.73 -9.12
CA GLY A 63 -3.77 7.84 -9.05
C GLY A 63 -2.86 8.18 -7.86
N GLY A 64 -2.61 9.48 -7.64
CA GLY A 64 -1.85 9.95 -6.49
C GLY A 64 -2.53 9.65 -5.16
N PHE A 65 -3.86 9.84 -5.07
CA PHE A 65 -4.64 9.53 -3.88
C PHE A 65 -4.59 8.03 -3.52
N LEU A 66 -4.73 7.14 -4.50
CA LEU A 66 -4.63 5.68 -4.30
C LEU A 66 -3.26 5.25 -3.81
N MET A 67 -2.18 5.87 -4.30
CA MET A 67 -0.83 5.61 -3.80
C MET A 67 -0.66 6.17 -2.39
N TYR A 68 -1.17 7.37 -2.10
CA TYR A 68 -1.11 7.98 -0.78
C TYR A 68 -1.81 7.14 0.29
N GLU A 69 -3.03 6.68 0.04
CA GLU A 69 -3.74 5.80 0.98
C GLU A 69 -2.99 4.48 1.20
N ALA A 70 -2.43 3.90 0.13
CA ALA A 70 -1.67 2.67 0.24
C ALA A 70 -0.42 2.84 1.13
N VAL A 71 0.31 3.94 0.96
CA VAL A 71 1.50 4.26 1.77
C VAL A 71 1.13 4.61 3.21
N LYS A 72 0.05 5.37 3.43
CA LYS A 72 -0.43 5.71 4.77
C LYS A 72 -0.71 4.46 5.60
N GLY A 73 -1.35 3.45 5.00
CA GLY A 73 -1.58 2.17 5.67
C GLY A 73 -0.31 1.43 6.07
N ILE A 74 0.82 1.59 5.34
CA ILE A 74 2.08 0.93 5.70
C ILE A 74 2.58 1.40 7.06
N LYS A 75 2.47 2.70 7.35
CA LYS A 75 2.89 3.29 8.64
C LYS A 75 2.11 2.69 9.82
N ASP A 76 0.83 2.40 9.62
CA ASP A 76 -0.03 1.84 10.67
C ASP A 76 0.26 0.35 10.91
N THR A 77 0.71 -0.39 9.89
CA THR A 77 1.09 -1.82 10.03
C THR A 77 2.51 -2.03 10.53
N TYR A 78 3.44 -1.14 10.18
CA TYR A 78 4.82 -1.21 10.62
C TYR A 78 5.14 0.07 11.42
N PRO A 79 4.66 0.16 12.67
CA PRO A 79 4.96 1.29 13.52
C PRO A 79 6.47 1.42 13.70
N ALA A 80 6.95 2.66 13.63
CA ALA A 80 8.36 2.96 13.76
C ALA A 80 8.87 2.49 15.14
N ARG A 81 10.07 1.91 15.16
CA ARG A 81 10.72 1.55 16.42
C ARG A 81 11.00 2.82 17.24
N PRO A 82 10.77 2.81 18.55
CA PRO A 82 11.11 3.93 19.41
C PRO A 82 12.62 4.14 19.38
N THR A 83 13.06 5.33 18.95
CA THR A 83 14.47 5.73 18.94
C THR A 83 14.85 6.63 20.11
N ASP A 84 13.86 7.25 20.74
CA ASP A 84 14.06 8.11 21.91
C ASP A 84 14.16 7.26 23.20
N PRO A 85 15.21 7.43 24.03
CA PRO A 85 15.34 6.78 25.33
C PRO A 85 14.14 6.97 26.25
N SER A 86 13.36 8.05 26.11
CA SER A 86 12.13 8.27 26.88
C SER A 86 11.01 7.26 26.51
N GLN A 87 10.92 6.91 25.22
CA GLN A 87 9.91 5.99 24.68
C GLN A 87 10.27 4.54 25.00
N ILE A 88 11.55 4.18 24.87
CA ILE A 88 12.05 2.84 25.22
C ILE A 88 11.77 2.55 26.69
N ARG A 89 12.06 3.51 27.59
CA ARG A 89 11.79 3.37 29.03
C ARG A 89 10.31 3.23 29.32
N ARG A 90 9.44 3.97 28.62
CA ARG A 90 7.98 3.84 28.79
C ARG A 90 7.50 2.43 28.41
N ASN A 91 7.99 1.87 27.31
CA ASN A 91 7.66 0.48 26.92
C ASN A 91 8.16 -0.53 27.95
N GLN A 92 9.38 -0.36 28.46
CA GLN A 92 9.93 -1.23 29.52
C GLN A 92 9.11 -1.19 30.81
N ILE A 93 8.64 0.00 31.25
CA ILE A 93 7.80 0.15 32.44
C ILE A 93 6.45 -0.55 32.28
N GLN A 94 5.93 -0.60 31.05
CA GLN A 94 4.68 -1.30 30.73
C GLN A 94 4.84 -2.82 30.60
N GLY A 95 6.05 -3.37 30.80
CA GLY A 95 6.33 -4.79 30.64
C GLY A 95 6.47 -5.23 29.18
N ASN A 96 6.56 -4.29 28.25
CA ASN A 96 6.77 -4.58 26.83
C ASN A 96 8.27 -4.68 26.50
N ASP A 97 8.58 -5.48 25.46
CA ASP A 97 9.92 -5.56 24.91
C ASP A 97 10.38 -4.15 24.48
N PRO A 98 11.56 -3.67 24.93
CA PRO A 98 12.13 -2.38 24.51
C PRO A 98 12.29 -2.23 23.00
N ASN A 99 12.40 -3.34 22.26
CA ASN A 99 12.49 -3.35 20.80
C ASN A 99 11.12 -3.48 20.10
N SER A 100 10.04 -3.68 20.86
CA SER A 100 8.68 -3.71 20.31
C SER A 100 8.24 -2.30 19.95
N SER A 101 7.71 -2.15 18.74
CA SER A 101 7.11 -0.91 18.25
C SER A 101 5.67 -0.71 18.73
N VAL A 102 5.07 -1.71 19.40
CA VAL A 102 3.69 -1.65 19.89
C VAL A 102 3.63 -2.06 21.36
N PRO A 103 2.99 -1.27 22.24
CA PRO A 103 2.62 -1.74 23.56
C PRO A 103 1.51 -2.80 23.39
N ALA A 104 1.84 -4.06 23.62
CA ALA A 104 0.87 -5.09 23.93
C ALA A 104 0.35 -4.81 25.34
N PHE A 105 -0.84 -4.24 25.43
CA PHE A 105 -1.58 -4.16 26.68
C PHE A 105 -1.98 -5.58 27.07
N VAL A 106 -1.47 -6.08 28.20
CA VAL A 106 -1.96 -7.30 28.87
C VAL A 106 -3.25 -6.96 29.59
#